data_AF-A0A7R9BYM0-F1
#
_entry.id   AF-A0A7R9BYM0-F1
#
_cell.length_a   1.000
_cell.length_b   1.000
_cell.length_c   1.000
_cell.angle_alpha   90.00
_cell.angle_beta   90.00
_cell.angle_gamma   90.00
#
_symmetry.space_group_name_H-M   'P 1'
#
loop_
_entity.id
_entity.type
_entity.pdbx_description
1 polymer ?
#
loop_
_entity_poly.entity_id
_entity_poly.type
_entity_poly.pdbx_seq_one_letter_code
_entity_poly.pdbx_strand_id
1 'polypeptide(L)'
;RADFAIILEEDLDISPDFFSYFSQLAPLLLEDDSIWCISAWNDNSYEHTSKDPSLLYRVEGMPGLGWMLQRTLYQKELEPRLKKVDYEEVIQELLSRADFVNHTLSPCDENFVPTSAAGEGKTFVAFIKMENEKDFTTWLQVAKCFKIWDLDARGYHKGSWRLHVNGSHVLIVGTPFSPYSKHKPRNLEPIHLEPKGTKR
;
A
#
# COMPACT_ATOMS: atom_id res chain seq x y z
N ARG A 1 -4.59 19.87 -25.12
CA ARG A 1 -4.68 18.93 -23.97
C ARG A 1 -3.29 18.31 -23.80
N ALA A 2 -2.84 18.03 -22.58
CA ALA A 2 -1.48 17.53 -22.31
C ALA A 2 -1.44 16.00 -22.14
N ASP A 3 -0.59 15.30 -22.85
CA ASP A 3 -0.53 13.83 -22.83
C ASP A 3 0.19 13.26 -21.60
N PHE A 4 0.98 14.09 -20.92
CA PHE A 4 1.72 13.72 -19.71
C PHE A 4 1.50 14.76 -18.61
N ALA A 5 1.78 14.34 -17.38
CA ALA A 5 1.94 15.21 -16.22
C ALA A 5 3.20 14.81 -15.46
N ILE A 6 3.95 15.81 -14.99
CA ILE A 6 5.05 15.61 -14.03
C ILE A 6 4.51 15.96 -12.64
N ILE A 7 4.71 15.09 -11.68
CA ILE A 7 4.28 15.24 -10.29
C ILE A 7 5.50 15.50 -9.42
N LEU A 8 5.45 16.59 -8.67
CA LEU A 8 6.49 17.04 -7.74
C LEU A 8 5.87 17.20 -6.34
N GLU A 9 6.61 16.76 -5.33
CA GLU A 9 6.33 17.07 -3.93
C GLU A 9 7.00 18.40 -3.57
N GLU A 10 6.53 19.06 -2.50
CA GLU A 10 6.96 20.42 -2.14
C GLU A 10 8.36 20.48 -1.49
N ASP A 11 8.89 19.34 -1.08
CA ASP A 11 10.16 19.17 -0.37
C ASP A 11 11.30 18.67 -1.27
N LEU A 12 11.13 18.76 -2.60
CA LEU A 12 12.15 18.34 -3.58
C LEU A 12 12.94 19.53 -4.15
N ASP A 13 14.26 19.43 -4.08
CA ASP A 13 15.16 20.28 -4.85
C ASP A 13 15.26 19.77 -6.30
N ILE A 14 15.00 20.67 -7.26
CA ILE A 14 14.91 20.31 -8.68
C ILE A 14 16.24 20.59 -9.40
N SER A 15 16.78 19.57 -10.08
CA SER A 15 18.01 19.69 -10.87
C SER A 15 17.86 20.69 -12.04
N PRO A 16 18.92 21.45 -12.41
CA PRO A 16 18.87 22.37 -13.54
C PRO A 16 18.48 21.74 -14.89
N ASP A 17 18.73 20.45 -15.07
CA ASP A 17 18.43 19.68 -16.30
C ASP A 17 17.16 18.83 -16.20
N PHE A 18 16.38 18.96 -15.12
CA PHE A 18 15.18 18.16 -14.86
C PHE A 18 14.20 18.10 -16.06
N PHE A 19 13.88 19.24 -16.66
CA PHE A 19 12.99 19.28 -17.81
C PHE A 19 13.65 18.75 -19.10
N SER A 20 14.96 18.89 -19.23
CA SER A 20 15.72 18.31 -20.36
C SER A 20 15.71 16.78 -20.28
N TYR A 21 15.90 16.23 -19.08
CA TYR A 21 15.80 14.80 -18.80
C TYR A 21 14.42 14.26 -19.21
N PHE A 22 13.34 14.86 -18.70
CA PHE A 22 11.98 14.43 -19.05
C PHE A 22 11.62 14.63 -20.53
N SER A 23 12.09 15.72 -21.15
CA SER A 23 11.83 15.98 -22.57
C SER A 23 12.45 14.90 -23.48
N GLN A 24 13.61 14.36 -23.12
CA GLN A 24 14.27 13.31 -23.89
C GLN A 24 13.58 11.96 -23.74
N LEU A 25 12.97 11.70 -22.57
CA LEU A 25 12.41 10.39 -22.24
C LEU A 25 10.90 10.30 -22.46
N ALA A 26 10.17 11.41 -22.51
CA ALA A 26 8.71 11.41 -22.71
C ALA A 26 8.23 10.56 -23.90
N PRO A 27 8.90 10.51 -25.06
CA PRO A 27 8.49 9.63 -26.16
C PRO A 27 8.45 8.14 -25.79
N LEU A 28 9.31 7.69 -24.87
CA LEU A 28 9.34 6.29 -24.43
C LEU A 28 8.02 5.85 -23.78
N LEU A 29 7.33 6.75 -23.08
CA LEU A 29 5.99 6.48 -22.51
C LEU A 29 4.89 6.33 -23.57
N LEU A 30 5.15 6.68 -24.83
CA LEU A 30 4.23 6.47 -25.96
C LEU A 30 4.61 5.25 -26.80
N GLU A 31 5.89 4.92 -26.83
CA GLU A 31 6.44 3.88 -27.70
C GLU A 31 6.50 2.51 -27.02
N ASP A 32 6.57 2.48 -25.68
CA ASP A 32 6.72 1.25 -24.90
C ASP A 32 5.69 1.18 -23.76
N ASP A 33 4.61 0.44 -24.01
CA ASP A 33 3.53 0.19 -23.05
C ASP A 33 3.98 -0.55 -21.78
N SER A 34 5.19 -1.13 -21.76
CA SER A 34 5.74 -1.75 -20.55
C SER A 34 6.36 -0.75 -19.57
N ILE A 35 6.48 0.53 -19.95
CA ILE A 35 6.99 1.60 -19.07
C ILE A 35 5.81 2.27 -18.37
N TRP A 36 5.78 2.15 -17.04
CA TRP A 36 4.68 2.72 -16.24
C TRP A 36 4.85 4.22 -15.94
N CYS A 37 6.08 4.64 -15.68
CA CYS A 37 6.44 6.03 -15.39
C CYS A 37 7.92 6.28 -15.70
N ILE A 38 8.30 7.55 -15.74
CA ILE A 38 9.71 7.98 -15.71
C ILE A 38 9.91 8.72 -14.39
N SER A 39 10.95 8.42 -13.63
CA SER A 39 11.25 9.08 -12.35
C SER A 39 12.63 9.73 -12.40
N ALA A 40 12.76 10.89 -11.77
CA ALA A 40 14.02 11.60 -11.57
C ALA A 40 14.83 11.06 -10.38
N TRP A 41 14.34 10.01 -9.71
CA TRP A 41 14.94 9.45 -8.51
C TRP A 41 15.50 8.05 -8.73
N ASN A 42 16.69 7.81 -8.19
CA ASN A 42 17.28 6.48 -8.10
C ASN A 42 17.60 6.18 -6.64
N ASP A 43 16.87 5.22 -6.06
CA ASP A 43 16.94 4.83 -4.65
C ASP A 43 18.34 4.38 -4.19
N ASN A 44 19.21 4.00 -5.13
CA ASN A 44 20.57 3.49 -4.86
C ASN A 44 21.69 4.46 -5.28
N SER A 45 21.35 5.66 -5.80
CA SER A 45 22.33 6.65 -6.27
C SER A 45 22.78 7.59 -5.15
N TYR A 46 23.70 7.11 -4.33
CA TYR A 46 24.43 7.91 -3.36
C TYR A 46 25.69 8.50 -4.03
N GLU A 47 26.28 9.52 -3.40
CA GLU A 47 27.44 10.26 -3.93
C GLU A 47 28.61 9.36 -4.40
N HIS A 48 28.82 8.23 -3.73
CA HIS A 48 29.90 7.29 -4.03
C HIS A 48 29.51 6.14 -4.98
N THR A 49 28.21 5.97 -5.27
CA THR A 49 27.68 4.85 -6.08
C THR A 49 27.15 5.28 -7.45
N SER A 50 27.02 6.58 -7.71
CA SER A 50 26.60 7.13 -9.01
C SER A 50 27.63 8.13 -9.55
N LYS A 51 27.92 8.04 -10.85
CA LYS A 51 28.98 8.86 -11.50
C LYS A 51 28.65 9.31 -12.92
N ASP A 52 27.78 8.60 -13.63
CA ASP A 52 27.43 8.90 -15.02
C ASP A 52 26.05 9.55 -15.10
N PRO A 53 25.95 10.86 -15.38
CA PRO A 53 24.67 11.56 -15.48
C PRO A 53 23.88 11.23 -16.76
N SER A 54 24.47 10.49 -17.71
CA SER A 54 23.83 10.11 -18.97
C SER A 54 23.23 8.70 -18.97
N LEU A 55 23.49 7.91 -17.92
CA LEU A 55 23.05 6.52 -17.81
C LEU A 55 21.62 6.42 -17.26
N LEU A 56 20.83 5.53 -17.85
CA LEU A 56 19.44 5.25 -17.45
C LEU A 56 19.27 3.79 -17.03
N TYR A 57 18.28 3.54 -16.17
CA TYR A 57 17.92 2.21 -15.71
C TYR A 57 16.43 1.93 -15.91
N ARG A 58 16.09 0.65 -16.13
CA ARG A 58 14.74 0.13 -15.92
C ARG A 58 14.72 -0.59 -14.58
N VAL A 59 13.71 -0.32 -13.77
CA VAL A 59 13.53 -0.94 -12.45
C VAL A 59 12.11 -1.45 -12.31
N GLU A 60 11.95 -2.56 -11.59
CA GLU A 60 10.64 -3.11 -11.21
C GLU A 60 10.20 -2.43 -9.91
N GLY A 61 9.68 -1.22 -10.03
CA GLY A 61 9.22 -0.38 -8.92
C GLY A 61 8.76 0.98 -9.42
N MET A 62 8.09 1.75 -8.56
CA MET A 62 7.77 3.15 -8.85
C MET A 62 8.42 4.05 -7.79
N PRO A 63 9.57 4.67 -8.10
CA PRO A 63 10.34 5.46 -7.12
C PRO A 63 9.64 6.76 -6.69
N GLY A 64 8.76 7.32 -7.53
CA GLY A 64 8.14 8.61 -7.24
C GLY A 64 9.14 9.77 -7.34
N LEU A 65 9.17 10.62 -6.30
CA LEU A 65 10.15 11.71 -6.06
C LEU A 65 10.54 12.48 -7.34
N GLY A 66 9.52 13.08 -7.97
CA GLY A 66 9.63 13.72 -9.27
C GLY A 66 9.47 12.74 -10.42
N TRP A 67 8.21 12.52 -10.83
CA TRP A 67 7.89 11.49 -11.82
C TRP A 67 6.88 11.96 -12.86
N MET A 68 7.04 11.46 -14.09
CA MET A 68 6.16 11.68 -15.21
C MET A 68 5.29 10.46 -15.46
N LEU A 69 4.01 10.69 -15.71
CA LEU A 69 3.04 9.65 -16.06
C LEU A 69 2.20 10.05 -17.28
N GLN A 70 1.70 9.05 -18.01
CA GLN A 70 0.83 9.26 -19.15
C GLN A 70 -0.62 9.49 -18.72
N ARG A 71 -1.29 10.47 -19.31
CA ARG A 71 -2.71 10.76 -19.04
C ARG A 71 -3.60 9.53 -19.16
N THR A 72 -3.38 8.71 -20.19
CA THR A 72 -4.17 7.50 -20.46
C THR A 72 -4.05 6.48 -19.34
N LEU A 73 -2.84 6.25 -18.81
CA LEU A 73 -2.62 5.40 -17.64
C LEU A 73 -3.47 5.88 -16.45
N TYR A 74 -3.38 7.18 -16.13
CA TYR A 74 -4.20 7.74 -15.06
C TYR A 74 -5.69 7.58 -15.32
N GLN A 75 -6.19 8.02 -16.48
CA GLN A 75 -7.63 8.05 -16.76
C GLN A 75 -8.27 6.68 -16.93
N LYS A 76 -7.53 5.70 -17.44
CA LYS A 76 -8.08 4.37 -17.75
C LYS A 76 -7.85 3.36 -16.64
N GLU A 77 -6.78 3.49 -15.86
CA GLU A 77 -6.41 2.47 -14.87
C GLU A 77 -6.49 2.99 -13.43
N LEU A 78 -5.93 4.17 -13.16
CA LEU A 78 -5.82 4.67 -11.78
C LEU A 78 -7.09 5.40 -11.32
N GLU A 79 -7.53 6.39 -12.09
CA GLU A 79 -8.68 7.23 -11.77
C GLU A 79 -9.96 6.42 -11.57
N PRO A 80 -10.32 5.45 -12.45
CA PRO A 80 -11.53 4.66 -12.26
C PRO A 80 -11.43 3.85 -10.97
N ARG A 81 -10.30 3.20 -10.69
CA ARG A 81 -10.17 2.32 -9.50
C ARG A 81 -10.11 3.07 -8.18
N LEU A 82 -9.80 4.37 -8.19
CA LEU A 82 -9.73 5.22 -7.00
C LEU A 82 -11.01 6.04 -6.77
N LYS A 83 -11.91 6.10 -7.75
CA LYS A 83 -13.23 6.73 -7.57
C LYS A 83 -13.99 6.01 -6.48
N LYS A 84 -14.77 6.78 -5.70
CA LYS A 84 -15.43 6.29 -4.48
C LYS A 84 -16.20 4.98 -4.69
N VAL A 85 -16.98 4.84 -5.76
CA VAL A 85 -17.80 3.62 -5.98
C VAL A 85 -16.90 2.45 -6.35
N ASP A 86 -16.05 2.66 -7.35
CA ASP A 86 -15.15 1.65 -7.90
C ASP A 86 -14.13 1.16 -6.86
N TYR A 87 -13.59 2.04 -6.00
CA TYR A 87 -12.68 1.65 -4.92
C TYR A 87 -13.37 0.75 -3.90
N GLU A 88 -14.65 1.01 -3.59
CA GLU A 88 -15.40 0.11 -2.70
C GLU A 88 -15.58 -1.26 -3.34
N GLU A 89 -15.86 -1.34 -4.64
CA GLU A 89 -15.92 -2.61 -5.38
C GLU A 89 -14.60 -3.37 -5.33
N VAL A 90 -13.46 -2.67 -5.49
CA VAL A 90 -12.12 -3.26 -5.32
C VAL A 90 -11.95 -3.85 -3.92
N ILE A 91 -12.37 -3.15 -2.86
CA ILE A 91 -12.31 -3.69 -1.49
C ILE A 91 -13.25 -4.90 -1.33
N GLN A 92 -14.46 -4.87 -1.89
CA GLN A 92 -15.38 -6.02 -1.86
C GLN A 92 -14.80 -7.25 -2.56
N GLU A 93 -14.18 -7.07 -3.72
CA GLU A 93 -13.54 -8.15 -4.49
C GLU A 93 -12.33 -8.72 -3.75
N LEU A 94 -11.51 -7.85 -3.14
CA LEU A 94 -10.38 -8.30 -2.32
C LEU A 94 -10.84 -9.14 -1.13
N LEU A 95 -11.91 -8.71 -0.44
CA LEU A 95 -12.45 -9.43 0.71
C LEU A 95 -13.15 -10.74 0.30
N SER A 96 -13.77 -10.81 -0.87
CA SER A 96 -14.47 -12.02 -1.33
C SER A 96 -13.53 -13.16 -1.71
N ARG A 97 -12.31 -12.82 -2.17
CA ARG A 97 -11.27 -13.79 -2.53
C ARG A 97 -10.23 -14.05 -1.44
N ALA A 98 -10.29 -13.32 -0.33
CA ALA A 98 -9.29 -13.42 0.73
C ALA A 98 -9.46 -14.71 1.54
N ASP A 99 -8.35 -15.38 1.83
CA ASP A 99 -8.31 -16.48 2.79
C ASP A 99 -8.36 -15.90 4.23
N PHE A 100 -9.08 -16.56 5.13
CA PHE A 100 -9.12 -16.11 6.54
C PHE A 100 -7.84 -16.50 7.27
N VAL A 101 -7.26 -15.57 8.01
CA VAL A 101 -6.21 -15.94 8.99
C VAL A 101 -6.81 -16.76 10.12
N ASN A 102 -5.99 -17.55 10.81
CA ASN A 102 -6.45 -18.26 11.99
C ASN A 102 -6.53 -17.31 13.20
N HIS A 103 -7.75 -16.97 13.61
CA HIS A 103 -8.01 -16.08 14.75
C HIS A 103 -7.63 -16.66 16.12
N THR A 104 -7.28 -17.95 16.21
CA THR A 104 -6.74 -18.52 17.45
C THR A 104 -5.27 -18.17 17.68
N LEU A 105 -4.56 -17.74 16.62
CA LEU A 105 -3.16 -17.31 16.70
C LEU A 105 -3.06 -15.85 17.10
N SER A 106 -2.00 -15.50 17.83
CA SER A 106 -1.73 -14.10 18.13
C SER A 106 -1.24 -13.39 16.87
N PRO A 107 -1.66 -12.14 16.60
CA PRO A 107 -1.03 -11.30 15.57
C PRO A 107 0.47 -11.08 15.76
N CYS A 108 1.00 -11.34 16.96
CA CYS A 108 2.43 -11.29 17.28
C CYS A 108 3.17 -12.60 16.94
N ASP A 109 2.47 -13.67 16.57
CA ASP A 109 3.09 -14.94 16.19
C ASP A 109 3.58 -14.85 14.73
N GLU A 110 4.78 -15.37 14.44
CA GLU A 110 5.36 -15.34 13.09
C GLU A 110 4.49 -16.04 12.04
N ASN A 111 3.70 -17.02 12.47
CA ASN A 111 2.81 -17.81 11.61
C ASN A 111 1.38 -17.23 11.50
N PHE A 112 1.11 -16.06 12.08
CA PHE A 112 -0.21 -15.43 12.02
C PHE A 112 -0.66 -15.16 10.58
N VAL A 113 0.25 -14.63 9.77
CA VAL A 113 0.11 -14.51 8.32
C VAL A 113 1.02 -15.57 7.68
N PRO A 114 0.46 -16.61 7.05
CA PRO A 114 1.25 -17.65 6.43
C PRO A 114 2.22 -17.07 5.40
N THR A 115 3.49 -17.46 5.49
CA THR A 115 4.48 -17.11 4.47
C THR A 115 4.13 -17.91 3.21
N SER A 116 3.86 -17.22 2.10
CA SER A 116 3.60 -17.91 0.82
C SER A 116 4.91 -18.53 0.32
N ALA A 117 5.10 -19.84 0.53
CA ALA A 117 6.22 -20.58 -0.05
C ALA A 117 6.13 -20.72 -1.58
N ALA A 118 5.01 -20.28 -2.18
CA ALA A 118 4.75 -20.34 -3.60
C ALA A 118 4.14 -19.02 -4.07
N GLY A 119 5.02 -18.09 -4.45
CA GLY A 119 4.67 -16.94 -5.28
C GLY A 119 3.92 -15.81 -4.56
N GLU A 120 4.32 -14.60 -4.91
CA GLU A 120 3.65 -13.35 -4.59
C GLU A 120 2.13 -13.42 -4.87
N GLY A 121 1.31 -12.84 -3.99
CA GLY A 121 -0.06 -12.47 -4.35
C GLY A 121 -1.22 -13.17 -3.62
N LYS A 122 -0.97 -14.02 -2.62
CA LYS A 122 -2.08 -14.46 -1.75
C LYS A 122 -2.61 -13.30 -0.92
N THR A 123 -3.93 -13.20 -0.84
CA THR A 123 -4.64 -12.18 -0.05
C THR A 123 -5.27 -12.85 1.16
N PHE A 124 -5.00 -12.33 2.35
CA PHE A 124 -5.59 -12.77 3.61
C PHE A 124 -6.45 -11.69 4.25
N VAL A 125 -7.42 -12.09 5.07
CA VAL A 125 -8.23 -11.18 5.88
C VAL A 125 -8.24 -11.60 7.34
N ALA A 126 -8.10 -10.62 8.23
CA ALA A 126 -8.31 -10.77 9.67
C ALA A 126 -9.39 -9.79 10.15
N PHE A 127 -10.22 -10.21 11.09
CA PHE A 127 -11.18 -9.32 11.75
C PHE A 127 -10.74 -9.03 13.18
N ILE A 128 -10.67 -7.75 13.51
CA ILE A 128 -10.29 -7.26 14.84
C ILE A 128 -11.47 -6.56 15.50
N LYS A 129 -11.52 -6.54 16.82
CA LYS A 129 -12.53 -5.79 17.56
C LYS A 129 -12.32 -4.29 17.36
N MET A 130 -13.39 -3.62 16.92
CA MET A 130 -13.50 -2.18 16.76
C MET A 130 -14.98 -1.80 16.91
N GLU A 131 -15.35 -1.26 18.07
CA GLU A 131 -16.75 -0.97 18.41
C GLU A 131 -17.27 0.32 17.74
N ASN A 132 -16.40 1.30 17.52
CA ASN A 132 -16.75 2.58 16.93
C ASN A 132 -15.54 3.19 16.18
N GLU A 133 -15.76 4.34 15.55
CA GLU A 133 -14.76 5.02 14.71
C GLU A 133 -13.48 5.44 15.43
N LYS A 134 -13.48 5.47 16.77
CA LYS A 134 -12.35 5.85 17.61
C LYS A 134 -11.72 4.67 18.35
N ASP A 135 -12.29 3.47 18.24
CA ASP A 135 -11.78 2.28 18.90
C ASP A 135 -10.61 1.66 18.13
N PHE A 136 -9.41 2.19 18.37
CA PHE A 136 -8.18 1.67 17.78
C PHE A 136 -7.40 0.75 18.72
N THR A 137 -7.98 0.36 19.84
CA THR A 137 -7.31 -0.37 20.93
C THR A 137 -6.61 -1.62 20.41
N THR A 138 -7.36 -2.47 19.71
CA THR A 138 -6.83 -3.70 19.12
C THR A 138 -5.86 -3.41 17.97
N TRP A 139 -6.21 -2.46 17.09
CA TRP A 139 -5.37 -2.11 15.93
C TRP A 139 -3.96 -1.70 16.35
N LEU A 140 -3.83 -0.84 17.36
CA LEU A 140 -2.51 -0.38 17.81
C LEU A 140 -1.64 -1.53 18.36
N GLN A 141 -2.25 -2.55 18.98
CA GLN A 141 -1.51 -3.74 19.39
C GLN A 141 -1.11 -4.62 18.19
N VAL A 142 -1.96 -4.74 17.17
CA VAL A 142 -1.63 -5.44 15.91
C VAL A 142 -0.50 -4.71 15.17
N ALA A 143 -0.57 -3.39 15.04
CA ALA A 143 0.47 -2.57 14.45
C ALA A 143 1.82 -2.77 15.16
N LYS A 144 1.79 -2.79 16.50
CA LYS A 144 2.96 -3.09 17.32
C LYS A 144 3.52 -4.49 17.10
N CYS A 145 2.65 -5.51 17.01
CA CYS A 145 3.05 -6.89 16.67
C CYS A 145 3.76 -6.95 15.31
N PHE A 146 3.23 -6.22 14.32
CA PHE A 146 3.80 -6.13 12.97
C PHE A 146 5.02 -5.21 12.85
N LYS A 147 5.43 -4.54 13.95
CA LYS A 147 6.56 -3.61 14.00
C LYS A 147 6.41 -2.44 13.02
N ILE A 148 5.18 -1.94 12.86
CA ILE A 148 4.85 -0.75 12.07
C ILE A 148 4.43 0.40 12.99
N TRP A 149 4.09 1.57 12.43
CA TRP A 149 3.70 2.76 13.19
C TRP A 149 2.52 2.50 14.14
N ASP A 150 2.74 2.67 15.46
CA ASP A 150 1.77 2.35 16.53
C ASP A 150 1.53 3.50 17.53
N LEU A 151 2.02 4.72 17.27
CA LEU A 151 1.81 5.88 18.16
C LEU A 151 0.37 6.45 18.07
N ASP A 152 -0.24 6.35 16.89
CA ASP A 152 -1.60 6.77 16.58
C ASP A 152 -2.13 5.98 15.38
N ALA A 153 -3.45 5.93 15.20
CA ALA A 153 -4.05 5.16 14.11
C ALA A 153 -3.88 5.86 12.76
N ARG A 154 -3.23 5.18 11.82
CA ARG A 154 -3.00 5.67 10.44
C ARG A 154 -3.31 4.59 9.41
N GLY A 155 -3.46 4.99 8.15
CA GLY A 155 -3.62 4.06 7.02
C GLY A 155 -4.95 3.30 7.00
N TYR A 156 -5.98 3.78 7.71
CA TYR A 156 -7.30 3.16 7.70
C TYR A 156 -8.22 3.79 6.67
N HIS A 157 -9.10 2.96 6.12
CA HIS A 157 -10.23 3.36 5.27
C HIS A 157 -11.49 2.67 5.80
N LYS A 158 -12.46 3.44 6.30
CA LYS A 158 -13.73 2.90 6.85
C LYS A 158 -13.53 1.75 7.85
N GLY A 159 -12.59 1.92 8.77
CA GLY A 159 -12.28 0.91 9.80
C GLY A 159 -11.61 -0.35 9.26
N SER A 160 -10.94 -0.29 8.10
CA SER A 160 -10.06 -1.36 7.62
C SER A 160 -8.68 -0.84 7.22
N TRP A 161 -7.69 -1.73 7.26
CA TRP A 161 -6.31 -1.47 6.88
C TRP A 161 -5.87 -2.45 5.80
N ARG A 162 -4.98 -2.00 4.93
CA ARG A 162 -4.37 -2.82 3.88
C ARG A 162 -2.86 -2.68 3.97
N LEU A 163 -2.17 -3.81 4.01
CA LEU A 163 -0.71 -3.86 4.13
C LEU A 163 -0.19 -5.18 3.56
N HIS A 164 1.13 -5.31 3.48
CA HIS A 164 1.79 -6.57 3.18
C HIS A 164 2.55 -7.07 4.41
N VAL A 165 2.39 -8.36 4.72
CA VAL A 165 3.09 -9.05 5.81
C VAL A 165 3.60 -10.37 5.27
N ASN A 166 4.90 -10.66 5.46
CA ASN A 166 5.55 -11.89 4.99
C ASN A 166 5.30 -12.17 3.47
N GLY A 167 5.32 -11.13 2.64
CA GLY A 167 5.08 -11.23 1.20
C GLY A 167 3.61 -11.44 0.76
N SER A 168 2.67 -11.48 1.72
CA SER A 168 1.24 -11.64 1.44
C SER A 168 0.48 -10.33 1.66
N HIS A 169 -0.55 -10.07 0.86
CA HIS A 169 -1.45 -8.93 1.05
C HIS A 169 -2.44 -9.25 2.17
N VAL A 170 -2.58 -8.37 3.14
CA VAL A 170 -3.45 -8.58 4.31
C VAL A 170 -4.44 -7.43 4.44
N LEU A 171 -5.72 -7.77 4.58
CA LEU A 171 -6.78 -6.85 4.98
C LEU A 171 -7.11 -7.06 6.46
N ILE A 172 -7.06 -5.99 7.25
CA ILE A 172 -7.51 -6.01 8.64
C ILE A 172 -8.82 -5.25 8.71
N VAL A 173 -9.90 -5.89 9.18
CA VAL A 173 -11.24 -5.30 9.24
C VAL A 173 -11.68 -5.14 10.69
N GLY A 174 -12.00 -3.91 11.10
CA GLY A 174 -12.55 -3.60 12.41
C GLY A 174 -14.04 -3.94 12.51
N THR A 175 -14.42 -4.84 13.41
CA THR A 175 -15.79 -5.33 13.59
C THR A 175 -16.28 -5.04 15.01
N PRO A 176 -17.55 -4.61 15.19
CA PRO A 176 -18.60 -4.46 14.18
C PRO A 176 -18.61 -3.15 13.39
N PHE A 177 -17.76 -2.18 13.72
CA PHE A 177 -17.85 -0.83 13.17
C PHE A 177 -17.73 -0.74 11.64
N SER A 178 -16.76 -1.44 11.03
CA SER A 178 -16.50 -1.33 9.60
C SER A 178 -17.69 -1.83 8.78
N PRO A 179 -18.09 -1.17 7.68
CA PRO A 179 -19.09 -1.69 6.74
C PRO A 179 -18.64 -3.01 6.09
N TYR A 180 -17.35 -3.35 6.16
CA TYR A 180 -16.79 -4.61 5.68
C TYR A 180 -17.02 -5.78 6.65
N SER A 181 -17.51 -5.52 7.86
CA SER A 181 -17.82 -6.55 8.87
C SER A 181 -18.81 -7.61 8.38
N LYS A 182 -19.61 -7.31 7.35
CA LYS A 182 -20.50 -8.27 6.68
C LYS A 182 -19.77 -9.48 6.06
N HIS A 183 -18.48 -9.36 5.77
CA HIS A 183 -17.63 -10.45 5.28
C HIS A 183 -17.10 -11.36 6.37
N LYS A 184 -17.29 -11.00 7.66
CA LYS A 184 -16.89 -11.85 8.78
C LYS A 184 -17.82 -13.07 8.88
N PRO A 185 -17.29 -14.29 8.92
CA PRO A 185 -18.09 -15.47 9.23
C PRO A 185 -18.80 -15.32 10.59
N ARG A 186 -20.01 -15.88 10.70
CA ARG A 186 -20.83 -15.76 11.92
C ARG A 186 -20.13 -16.34 13.16
N ASN A 187 -19.41 -17.44 13.00
CA ASN A 187 -18.74 -18.17 14.09
C ASN A 187 -17.31 -17.71 14.35
N LEU A 188 -16.84 -16.66 13.65
CA LEU A 188 -15.49 -16.14 13.83
C LEU A 188 -15.52 -14.99 14.83
N GLU A 189 -14.88 -15.15 15.98
CA GLU A 189 -14.73 -14.08 16.97
C GLU A 189 -13.65 -13.08 16.51
N PRO A 190 -13.93 -11.76 16.52
CA PRO A 190 -12.92 -10.76 16.22
C PRO A 190 -11.74 -10.84 17.20
N ILE A 191 -10.52 -10.74 16.68
CA ILE A 191 -9.32 -10.67 17.51
C ILE A 191 -9.41 -9.44 18.40
N HIS A 192 -9.05 -9.59 19.68
CA HIS A 192 -9.02 -8.49 20.63
C HIS A 192 -7.72 -8.54 21.43
N LEU A 193 -7.02 -7.41 21.45
CA LEU A 193 -5.75 -7.25 22.15
C LEU A 193 -5.83 -5.98 22.99
N GLU A 194 -5.49 -6.11 24.27
CA GLU A 194 -5.37 -4.98 25.19
C GLU A 194 -3.90 -4.57 25.32
N PRO A 195 -3.59 -3.27 25.56
CA PRO A 195 -2.25 -2.85 25.88
C PRO A 195 -1.73 -3.63 27.08
N LYS A 196 -0.55 -4.25 26.97
CA LYS A 196 0.14 -4.78 28.15
C LYS A 196 0.41 -3.59 29.07
N GLY A 197 -0.30 -3.54 30.19
CA GLY A 197 -0.12 -2.48 31.19
C GLY A 197 1.37 -2.35 31.51
N THR A 198 1.88 -1.13 31.44
CA THR A 198 3.16 -0.80 32.08
C THR A 198 3.00 -1.17 33.54
N LYS A 199 3.63 -2.27 33.97
CA LYS A 199 3.94 -2.44 35.38
C LYS A 199 4.79 -1.21 35.75
N ARG A 200 4.16 -0.25 36.41
CA ARG A 200 4.87 0.75 37.20
C ARG A 200 5.55 0.06 38.37
#